data_AF-A0A3D5YX04-F1
#
_entry.id   AF-A0A3D5YX04-F1
#
_cell.length_a   1.000
_cell.length_b   1.000
_cell.length_c   1.000
_cell.angle_alpha   90.00
_cell.angle_beta   90.00
_cell.angle_gamma   90.00
#
_symmetry.space_group_name_H-M   'P 1'
#
loop_
_entity.id
_entity.type
_entity.pdbx_description
1 polymer ?
#
loop_
_entity_poly.entity_id
_entity_poly.type
_entity_poly.pdbx_seq_one_letter_code
_entity_poly.pdbx_strand_id
1 'polypeptide(L)'
;MNENVMKFLEFEGKSIHFLAEDGAYLIAIKPICEVLGVDYSNEIKKIEESEFLSEYSSENTIVSYDGELQKMVCLPEWILYGWLFKIESDAPGLLDFKRECFDILFNNPTIQSTAVKFF
;
A
#
# COMPACT_ATOMS: atom_id res chain seq x y z
N MET A 1 -8.50 -2.80 15.47
CA MET A 1 -8.28 -2.92 14.01
C MET A 1 -9.61 -3.30 13.37
N ASN A 2 -10.00 -2.65 12.27
CA ASN A 2 -11.23 -2.99 11.55
C ASN A 2 -11.01 -4.30 10.74
N GLU A 3 -11.99 -5.19 10.68
CA GLU A 3 -11.92 -6.45 9.91
C GLU A 3 -11.60 -6.22 8.43
N ASN A 4 -12.05 -5.10 7.86
CA ASN A 4 -11.73 -4.73 6.48
C ASN A 4 -10.29 -4.27 6.30
N VAL A 5 -9.70 -3.64 7.33
CA VAL A 5 -8.27 -3.30 7.34
C VAL A 5 -7.45 -4.58 7.44
N MET A 6 -7.84 -5.54 8.30
CA MET A 6 -7.20 -6.86 8.35
C MET A 6 -7.22 -7.59 7.00
N LYS A 7 -8.36 -7.55 6.28
CA LYS A 7 -8.46 -8.12 4.92
C LYS A 7 -7.61 -7.41 3.88
N PHE A 8 -7.42 -6.10 3.99
CA PHE A 8 -6.51 -5.37 3.10
C PHE A 8 -5.04 -5.73 3.37
N LEU A 9 -4.71 -5.88 4.65
CA LEU A 9 -3.40 -6.27 5.14
C LEU A 9 -3.05 -7.75 4.78
N GLU A 10 -4.07 -8.59 4.56
CA GLU A 10 -3.99 -9.96 4.04
C GLU A 10 -4.58 -10.05 2.62
N PHE A 11 -3.81 -9.65 1.61
CA PHE A 11 -4.28 -9.60 0.23
C PHE A 11 -3.94 -10.89 -0.54
N GLU A 12 -4.96 -11.55 -1.10
CA GLU A 12 -4.84 -12.87 -1.77
C GLU A 12 -4.10 -13.94 -0.93
N GLY A 13 -4.26 -13.91 0.40
CA GLY A 13 -3.57 -14.82 1.32
C GLY A 13 -2.08 -14.50 1.52
N LYS A 14 -1.60 -13.37 0.99
CA LYS A 14 -0.28 -12.82 1.25
C LYS A 14 -0.40 -11.69 2.27
N SER A 15 0.38 -11.77 3.36
CA SER A 15 0.57 -10.60 4.21
C SER A 15 1.40 -9.56 3.46
N ILE A 16 0.84 -8.38 3.21
CA ILE A 16 1.52 -7.30 2.49
C ILE A 16 2.10 -6.24 3.44
N HIS A 17 2.06 -6.48 4.74
CA HIS A 17 2.33 -5.51 5.78
C HIS A 17 3.26 -6.05 6.87
N PHE A 18 3.93 -5.14 7.55
CA PHE A 18 4.55 -5.40 8.84
C PHE A 18 4.36 -4.20 9.76
N LEU A 19 4.44 -4.46 11.07
CA LEU A 19 4.34 -3.44 12.11
C LEU A 19 5.74 -2.92 12.43
N ALA A 20 5.99 -1.63 12.21
CA ALA A 20 7.22 -0.98 12.61
C ALA A 20 7.30 -0.79 14.13
N GLU A 21 8.50 -0.51 14.66
CA GLU A 21 8.73 -0.33 16.10
C GLU A 21 7.91 0.81 16.72
N ASP A 22 7.57 1.82 15.91
CA ASP A 22 6.74 2.97 16.29
C ASP A 22 5.23 2.69 16.23
N GLY A 23 4.84 1.49 15.84
CA GLY A 23 3.45 1.07 15.68
C GLY A 23 2.81 1.46 14.35
N ALA A 24 3.57 2.01 13.40
CA ALA A 24 3.08 2.27 12.04
C ALA A 24 3.02 0.98 11.21
N TYR A 25 1.96 0.82 10.43
CA TYR A 25 1.91 -0.22 9.40
C TYR A 25 2.71 0.23 8.19
N LEU A 26 3.78 -0.52 7.91
CA LEU A 26 4.57 -0.37 6.70
C LEU A 26 4.16 -1.46 5.71
N ILE A 27 3.80 -1.02 4.52
CA ILE A 27 3.22 -1.85 3.48
C ILE A 27 4.23 -2.01 2.37
N ALA A 28 4.58 -3.27 2.05
CA ALA A 28 5.53 -3.58 1.00
C ALA A 28 4.89 -3.35 -0.37
N ILE A 29 5.58 -2.60 -1.23
CA ILE A 29 5.05 -2.25 -2.55
C ILE A 29 5.09 -3.42 -3.53
N LYS A 30 6.14 -4.24 -3.46
CA LYS A 30 6.36 -5.35 -4.40
C LYS A 30 5.20 -6.36 -4.44
N PRO A 31 4.69 -6.88 -3.32
CA PRO A 31 3.55 -7.80 -3.35
C PRO A 31 2.29 -7.20 -3.99
N ILE A 32 2.04 -5.90 -3.78
CA ILE A 32 0.90 -5.21 -4.39
C ILE A 32 1.09 -5.14 -5.91
N CYS A 33 2.29 -4.77 -6.37
CA CYS A 33 2.60 -4.72 -7.79
C CYS A 33 2.44 -6.09 -8.48
N GLU A 34 2.89 -7.15 -7.83
CA GLU A 34 2.79 -8.53 -8.34
C GLU A 34 1.35 -8.98 -8.49
N VAL A 35 0.50 -8.72 -7.51
CA VAL A 35 -0.92 -9.13 -7.58
C VAL A 35 -1.68 -8.28 -8.61
N LEU A 36 -1.42 -6.97 -8.66
CA LEU A 36 -2.07 -6.08 -9.63
C LEU A 36 -1.54 -6.22 -11.06
N GLY A 37 -0.45 -6.99 -11.25
CA GLY A 37 0.20 -7.11 -12.56
C GLY A 37 0.78 -5.79 -13.09
N VAL A 38 1.23 -4.91 -12.19
CA VAL A 38 1.86 -3.63 -12.56
C VAL A 38 3.38 -3.71 -12.41
N ASP A 39 4.11 -2.93 -13.21
CA ASP A 39 5.58 -2.95 -13.20
C ASP A 39 6.12 -2.33 -11.91
N TYR A 40 6.62 -3.18 -11.01
CA TYR A 40 7.23 -2.77 -9.75
C TYR A 40 8.37 -1.76 -9.93
N SER A 41 9.25 -1.96 -10.91
CA SER A 41 10.43 -1.10 -11.09
C SER A 41 10.01 0.32 -11.52
N ASN A 42 8.99 0.41 -12.37
CA ASN A 42 8.41 1.68 -12.77
C ASN A 42 7.73 2.41 -11.59
N GLU A 43 7.00 1.67 -10.76
CA GLU A 43 6.33 2.28 -9.60
C GLU A 43 7.32 2.73 -8.52
N ILE A 44 8.40 2.00 -8.28
CA ILE A 44 9.47 2.45 -7.38
C ILE A 44 10.13 3.73 -7.91
N LYS A 45 10.44 3.79 -9.20
CA LYS A 45 10.99 5.00 -9.81
C LYS A 45 10.07 6.20 -9.62
N LYS A 46 8.75 6.04 -9.81
CA LYS A 46 7.76 7.11 -9.58
C LYS A 46 7.67 7.53 -8.11
N ILE A 47 7.82 6.59 -7.17
CA ILE A 47 7.87 6.89 -5.74
C ILE A 47 9.10 7.74 -5.42
N GLU A 48 10.28 7.35 -5.93
CA GLU A 48 11.55 8.05 -5.72
C GLU A 48 11.56 9.44 -6.38
N GLU A 49 10.96 9.60 -7.56
CA GLU A 49 10.84 10.88 -8.26
C GLU A 49 9.81 11.83 -7.62
N SER A 50 8.89 11.31 -6.82
CA SER A 50 7.89 12.11 -6.14
C SER A 50 8.46 12.74 -4.87
N GLU A 51 8.53 14.07 -4.80
CA GLU A 51 8.93 14.81 -3.59
C GLU A 51 8.15 14.38 -2.34
N PHE A 52 6.84 14.16 -2.47
CA PHE A 52 6.01 13.74 -1.34
C PHE A 52 6.20 12.25 -0.97
N LEU A 53 6.03 11.31 -1.92
CA LEU A 53 6.12 9.86 -1.62
C LEU A 53 7.53 9.43 -1.18
N SER A 54 8.59 10.00 -1.76
CA SER A 54 9.97 9.65 -1.42
C SER A 54 10.30 9.95 0.03
N GLU A 55 9.81 11.06 0.60
CA GLU A 55 9.97 11.45 2.01
C GLU A 55 9.47 10.37 2.99
N TYR A 56 8.41 9.66 2.62
CA TYR A 56 7.79 8.64 3.47
C TYR A 56 8.12 7.21 3.06
N SER A 57 8.89 7.02 1.98
CA SER A 57 9.33 5.69 1.55
C SER A 57 10.54 5.22 2.34
N SER A 58 10.61 3.92 2.64
CA SER A 58 11.77 3.32 3.31
C SER A 58 12.07 1.92 2.78
N GLU A 59 13.35 1.59 2.66
CA GLU A 59 13.80 0.24 2.36
C GLU A 59 13.85 -0.57 3.66
N ASN A 60 13.07 -1.64 3.72
CA ASN A 60 13.00 -2.53 4.89
C ASN A 60 13.31 -3.96 4.49
N THR A 61 13.86 -4.74 5.43
CA THR A 61 14.05 -6.18 5.25
C THR A 61 12.81 -6.92 5.71
N ILE A 62 12.14 -7.61 4.80
CA ILE A 62 10.86 -8.28 5.04
C ILE A 62 10.99 -9.75 4.67
N VAL A 63 10.32 -10.61 5.43
CA VAL A 63 10.16 -12.01 5.07
C VAL A 63 9.16 -12.09 3.91
N SER A 64 9.62 -12.51 2.74
CA SER A 64 8.77 -12.75 1.58
C SER A 64 7.79 -13.90 1.85
N TYR A 65 6.82 -14.08 0.96
CA TYR A 65 5.92 -15.23 1.00
C TYR A 65 6.68 -16.58 1.02
N ASP A 66 7.83 -16.65 0.37
CA ASP A 66 8.67 -17.86 0.28
C ASP A 66 9.53 -18.09 1.54
N GLY A 67 9.41 -17.22 2.56
CA GLY A 67 10.18 -17.30 3.80
C GLY A 67 11.58 -16.70 3.72
N GLU A 68 11.94 -16.07 2.59
CA GLU A 68 13.25 -15.46 2.40
C GLU A 68 13.25 -13.98 2.81
N LEU A 69 14.36 -13.51 3.39
CA LEU A 69 14.53 -12.10 3.68
C LEU A 69 14.83 -11.32 2.40
N GLN A 70 13.99 -10.35 2.07
CA GLN A 70 14.16 -9.47 0.91
C GLN A 70 14.10 -8.01 1.35
N LYS A 71 14.97 -7.20 0.76
CA LYS A 71 14.91 -5.74 0.86
C LYS A 71 13.81 -5.22 -0.06
N MET A 72 12.84 -4.50 0.50
CA MET A 72 11.69 -3.96 -0.24
C MET A 72 11.42 -2.52 0.17
N VAL A 73 11.02 -1.72 -0.81
CA VAL A 73 10.50 -0.38 -0.56
C VAL A 73 9.10 -0.50 0.04
N CYS A 74 8.88 0.26 1.11
CA CYS A 74 7.65 0.29 1.87
C CYS A 74 7.10 1.70 1.96
N LEU A 75 5.78 1.80 2.01
CA LEU A 75 5.06 3.03 2.34
C LEU A 75 4.23 2.83 3.61
N PRO A 76 4.10 3.85 4.46
CA PRO A 76 3.10 3.88 5.51
C PRO A 76 1.69 3.66 4.95
N GLU A 77 0.84 2.94 5.68
CA GLU A 77 -0.54 2.65 5.27
C GLU A 77 -1.31 3.93 4.88
N TRP A 78 -1.14 5.02 5.64
CA TRP A 78 -1.89 6.25 5.43
C TRP A 78 -1.60 6.94 4.07
N ILE A 79 -0.39 6.79 3.52
CA ILE A 79 0.00 7.37 2.22
C ILE A 79 -0.17 6.37 1.06
N LEU A 80 -0.27 5.07 1.37
CA LEU A 80 -0.39 4.00 0.39
C LEU A 80 -1.53 4.23 -0.59
N TYR A 81 -2.72 4.62 -0.11
CA TYR A 81 -3.87 4.88 -0.97
C TYR A 81 -3.59 6.01 -1.98
N GLY A 82 -2.89 7.05 -1.55
CA GLY A 82 -2.49 8.16 -2.43
C GLY A 82 -1.54 7.71 -3.54
N TRP A 83 -0.61 6.79 -3.25
CA TRP A 83 0.21 6.14 -4.27
C TRP A 83 -0.64 5.23 -5.17
N LEU A 84 -1.49 4.39 -4.60
CA LEU A 84 -2.32 3.43 -5.34
C LEU A 84 -3.19 4.12 -6.38
N PHE A 85 -3.84 5.24 -6.05
CA PHE A 85 -4.67 5.97 -7.00
C PHE A 85 -3.87 6.62 -8.13
N LYS A 86 -2.58 6.93 -7.94
CA LYS A 86 -1.66 7.45 -8.97
C LYS A 86 -1.18 6.41 -9.97
N ILE A 87 -1.33 5.10 -9.70
CA ILE A 87 -0.86 4.06 -10.61
C ILE A 87 -1.63 4.17 -11.94
N GLU A 88 -0.92 4.43 -13.03
CA GLU A 88 -1.47 4.44 -14.38
C GLU A 88 -0.97 3.19 -15.11
N SER A 89 -1.87 2.26 -15.40
CA SER A 89 -1.58 0.99 -16.07
C SER A 89 -2.86 0.42 -16.69
N ASP A 90 -2.72 -0.30 -17.80
CA ASP A 90 -3.79 -1.07 -18.44
C ASP A 90 -3.96 -2.47 -17.83
N ALA A 91 -3.33 -2.73 -16.67
CA ALA A 91 -3.41 -4.02 -15.98
C ALA A 91 -4.88 -4.39 -15.70
N PRO A 92 -5.35 -5.57 -16.14
CA PRO A 92 -6.70 -6.02 -15.87
C PRO A 92 -6.98 -6.07 -14.37
N GLY A 93 -8.10 -5.50 -13.93
CA GLY A 93 -8.50 -5.51 -12.52
C GLY A 93 -7.94 -4.36 -11.67
N LEU A 94 -6.99 -3.56 -12.15
CA LEU A 94 -6.48 -2.40 -11.40
C LEU A 94 -7.60 -1.40 -11.05
N LEU A 95 -8.52 -1.15 -11.98
CA LEU A 95 -9.63 -0.23 -11.75
C LEU A 95 -10.62 -0.76 -10.71
N ASP A 96 -10.93 -2.05 -10.75
CA ASP A 96 -11.83 -2.67 -9.78
C ASP A 96 -11.18 -2.74 -8.40
N PHE A 97 -9.88 -3.05 -8.35
CA PHE A 97 -9.10 -2.98 -7.12
C PHE A 97 -9.08 -1.57 -6.50
N LYS A 98 -8.87 -0.53 -7.33
CA LYS A 98 -8.95 0.86 -6.87
C LYS A 98 -10.32 1.19 -6.29
N ARG A 99 -11.41 0.69 -6.90
CA ARG A 99 -12.78 0.88 -6.40
C ARG A 99 -12.99 0.20 -5.06
N GLU A 100 -12.58 -1.06 -4.91
CA GLU A 100 -12.67 -1.78 -3.63
C GLU A 100 -11.86 -1.07 -2.53
N CYS A 101 -10.64 -0.63 -2.83
CA CYS A 101 -9.84 0.15 -1.89
C CYS A 101 -10.50 1.49 -1.52
N PHE A 102 -11.11 2.17 -2.50
CA PHE A 102 -11.85 3.41 -2.25
C PHE A 102 -13.07 3.16 -1.36
N ASP A 103 -13.82 2.08 -1.60
CA ASP A 103 -14.98 1.70 -0.81
C ASP A 103 -14.59 1.34 0.63
N ILE A 104 -13.46 0.66 0.83
CA ILE A 104 -12.90 0.38 2.16
C ILE A 104 -12.50 1.70 2.84
N LEU A 105 -11.77 2.57 2.14
CA LEU A 105 -11.32 3.84 2.69
C LEU A 105 -12.49 4.75 3.07
N PHE A 106 -13.50 4.84 2.21
CA PHE A 106 -14.68 5.68 2.41
C PHE A 106 -15.63 5.10 3.45
N ASN A 107 -15.88 3.79 3.47
CA ASN A 107 -16.81 3.18 4.44
C ASN A 107 -16.17 2.87 5.80
N ASN A 108 -14.90 3.26 6.02
CA ASN A 108 -14.23 3.07 7.30
C ASN A 108 -14.31 4.34 8.18
N PRO A 109 -15.14 4.35 9.24
CA PRO A 109 -15.31 5.52 10.10
C PRO A 109 -14.03 5.94 10.85
N THR A 110 -13.04 5.04 10.99
CA THR A 110 -11.74 5.36 11.60
C THR A 110 -10.86 6.22 10.66
N ILE A 111 -10.99 6.04 9.34
CA ILE A 111 -10.24 6.81 8.32
C ILE A 111 -10.93 8.16 8.06
N GLN A 112 -12.27 8.19 8.12
CA GLN A 112 -13.05 9.43 7.97
C GLN A 112 -12.77 10.50 9.06
N SER A 113 -12.19 10.11 10.21
CA SER A 113 -11.95 11.02 11.33
C SER A 113 -10.83 12.06 11.09
N THR A 114 -10.01 11.93 10.05
CA THR A 114 -8.84 12.82 9.86
C THR A 114 -8.93 13.69 8.60
N ALA A 115 -9.65 13.27 7.55
CA ALA A 115 -9.62 13.95 6.25
C ALA A 115 -10.61 15.11 6.08
N VAL A 116 -11.65 15.23 6.92
CA VAL A 116 -12.76 16.20 6.70
C VAL A 116 -12.73 17.39 7.68
N LYS A 117 -11.72 17.51 8.55
CA LYS A 117 -11.61 18.65 9.49
C LYS A 117 -10.81 19.85 8.98
N PHE A 118 -10.28 19.79 7.76
CA PHE A 118 -9.43 20.84 7.19
C PHE A 118 -10.03 21.55 5.95
N PHE A 119 -11.33 21.39 5.71
CA PHE A 119 -12.10 22.28 4.83
C PHE A 119 -13.32 22.81 5.58
#